data_AF-A0A5S4GRP1-F1
#
_entry.id   AF-A0A5S4GRP1-F1
#
_cell.length_a   1.000
_cell.length_b   1.000
_cell.length_c   1.000
_cell.angle_alpha   90.00
_cell.angle_beta   90.00
_cell.angle_gamma   90.00
#
_symmetry.space_group_name_H-M   'P 1'
#
loop_
_entity.id
_entity.type
_entity.pdbx_description
1 polymer ?
#
loop_
_entity_poly.entity_id
_entity_poly.type
_entity_poly.pdbx_seq_one_letter_code
_entity_poly.pdbx_strand_id
1 'polypeptide(L)'
;MSSQPHTVLPWVVRRTRLPLLSLRCPGCGSETATTGEGRFRVNANGRLLDVWLLVRCVTCDRTIKLTVHERVPVGSLAAADLDGYRANDPGLVASRLLDPLLARRNRFTLDWTGAWRLHTPPERPDRAWPVQVRVAFDDPVPVRPERLIAHGLGLSRNEVRRRIKSETPLRRPTSTGFTFTVLAGD
;
A
#
# COMPACT_ATOMS: atom_id res chain seq x y z
N MET A 1 -2.94 31.30 28.16
CA MET A 1 -3.60 29.97 28.25
C MET A 1 -2.66 28.96 27.61
N SER A 2 -2.04 28.13 28.43
CA SER A 2 -0.88 27.31 28.08
C SER A 2 -1.33 26.05 27.34
N SER A 3 -1.00 25.93 26.06
CA SER A 3 -1.18 24.70 25.28
C SER A 3 -0.26 23.64 25.86
N GLN A 4 -0.81 22.64 26.55
CA GLN A 4 -0.02 21.50 27.02
C GLN A 4 0.72 20.88 25.81
N PRO A 5 2.01 20.54 25.94
CA PRO A 5 2.71 19.83 24.89
C PRO A 5 2.10 18.42 24.78
N HIS A 6 1.21 18.21 23.81
CA HIS A 6 0.76 16.88 23.46
C HIS A 6 1.96 16.10 22.95
N THR A 7 2.41 15.08 23.67
CA THR A 7 3.39 14.13 23.13
C THR A 7 2.79 13.49 21.88
N VAL A 8 3.42 13.71 20.73
CA VAL A 8 3.00 13.13 19.45
C VAL A 8 3.85 11.89 19.16
N LEU A 9 3.25 10.71 19.24
CA LEU A 9 3.93 9.46 18.88
C LEU A 9 3.83 9.21 17.38
N PRO A 10 4.94 9.00 16.65
CA PRO A 10 4.90 8.65 15.25
C PRO A 10 4.66 7.14 15.07
N TRP A 11 3.60 6.79 14.38
CA TRP A 11 3.34 5.43 13.89
C TRP A 11 3.49 5.40 12.38
N VAL A 12 4.09 4.33 11.84
CA VAL A 12 4.27 4.20 10.39
C VAL A 12 3.82 2.82 9.92
N VAL A 13 2.89 2.81 8.96
CA VAL A 13 2.51 1.61 8.22
C VAL A 13 3.47 1.45 7.04
N ARG A 14 4.23 0.35 7.04
CA ARG A 14 5.24 0.07 6.02
C ARG A 14 4.95 -1.23 5.30
N ARG A 15 5.06 -1.20 3.98
CA ARG A 15 5.09 -2.40 3.15
C ARG A 15 6.36 -3.20 3.45
N THR A 16 6.24 -4.52 3.51
CA THR A 16 7.37 -5.44 3.69
C THR A 16 7.76 -6.16 2.41
N ARG A 17 6.82 -6.29 1.47
CA ARG A 17 6.99 -6.87 0.14
C ARG A 17 5.87 -6.38 -0.78
N LEU A 18 5.99 -6.55 -2.10
CA LEU A 18 4.84 -6.26 -2.98
C LEU A 18 3.63 -7.14 -2.59
N PRO A 19 2.42 -6.56 -2.52
CA PRO A 19 1.20 -7.32 -2.29
C PRO A 19 0.95 -8.30 -3.45
N LEU A 20 0.21 -9.36 -3.16
CA LEU A 20 -0.28 -10.24 -4.24
C LEU A 20 -1.38 -9.51 -5.00
N LEU A 21 -1.63 -9.95 -6.22
CA LEU A 21 -2.72 -9.46 -7.04
C LEU A 21 -3.89 -10.44 -6.96
N SER A 22 -5.08 -9.91 -6.69
CA SER A 22 -6.32 -10.62 -6.96
C SER A 22 -6.67 -10.42 -8.44
N LEU A 23 -6.31 -11.40 -9.26
CA LEU A 23 -6.43 -11.38 -10.72
C LEU A 23 -6.69 -12.79 -11.24
N ARG A 24 -7.77 -12.96 -11.99
CA ARG A 24 -8.14 -14.27 -12.56
C ARG A 24 -7.17 -14.71 -13.66
N CYS A 25 -6.58 -15.88 -13.48
CA CYS A 25 -5.71 -16.51 -14.46
C CYS A 25 -6.54 -17.06 -15.62
N PRO A 26 -6.22 -16.71 -16.88
CA PRO A 26 -6.95 -17.22 -18.04
C PRO A 26 -6.65 -18.70 -18.34
N GLY A 27 -5.59 -19.26 -17.74
CA GLY A 27 -5.22 -20.66 -17.95
C GLY A 27 -5.93 -21.62 -17.01
N CYS A 28 -5.84 -21.39 -15.69
CA CYS A 28 -6.34 -22.31 -14.66
C CYS A 28 -7.51 -21.73 -13.83
N GLY A 29 -7.90 -20.48 -14.04
CA GLY A 29 -9.00 -19.85 -13.31
C GLY A 29 -8.68 -19.37 -11.89
N SER A 30 -7.50 -19.66 -11.33
CA SER A 30 -7.09 -19.15 -10.00
C SER A 30 -7.12 -17.64 -9.95
N GLU A 31 -7.40 -17.04 -8.79
CA GLU A 31 -7.54 -15.59 -8.65
C GLU A 31 -6.32 -14.90 -8.03
N THR A 32 -5.18 -15.57 -7.94
CA THR A 32 -3.98 -15.03 -7.30
C THR A 32 -2.80 -14.97 -8.26
N ALA A 33 -2.17 -13.81 -8.34
CA ALA A 33 -0.94 -13.59 -9.10
C ALA A 33 0.12 -12.84 -8.28
N THR A 34 1.37 -12.96 -8.70
CA THR A 34 2.53 -12.28 -8.11
C THR A 34 3.31 -11.55 -9.19
N THR A 35 3.96 -10.44 -8.85
CA THR A 35 4.95 -9.81 -9.72
C THR A 35 6.22 -10.63 -9.85
N GLY A 36 6.46 -11.60 -8.95
CA GLY A 36 7.77 -12.23 -8.80
C GLY A 36 8.85 -11.17 -8.62
N GLU A 37 9.94 -11.31 -9.36
CA GLU A 37 11.04 -10.31 -9.42
C GLU A 37 10.63 -8.97 -10.05
N GLY A 38 9.44 -8.87 -10.66
CA GLY A 38 8.98 -7.65 -11.33
C GLY A 38 9.70 -7.43 -12.65
N ARG A 39 9.06 -7.84 -13.76
CA ARG A 39 9.65 -7.70 -15.10
C ARG A 39 8.73 -6.92 -16.01
N PHE A 40 9.30 -6.01 -16.79
CA PHE A 40 8.59 -5.38 -17.88
C PHE A 40 8.92 -6.06 -19.21
N ARG A 41 7.95 -6.06 -20.11
CA ARG A 41 8.16 -6.29 -21.53
C ARG A 41 7.94 -4.98 -22.25
N VAL A 42 9.00 -4.45 -22.85
CA VAL A 42 8.96 -3.27 -23.71
C VAL A 42 9.01 -3.74 -25.16
N ASN A 43 8.04 -3.34 -25.97
CA ASN A 43 8.00 -3.65 -27.40
C ASN A 43 7.91 -2.37 -28.21
N ALA A 44 8.77 -2.26 -29.22
CA ALA A 44 8.79 -1.12 -30.13
C ALA A 44 8.28 -1.52 -31.50
N ASN A 45 7.49 -0.65 -32.10
CA ASN A 45 7.06 -0.77 -33.49
C ASN A 45 7.11 0.62 -34.13
N GLY A 46 8.22 0.88 -34.83
CA GLY A 46 8.53 2.21 -35.35
C GLY A 46 8.65 3.23 -34.22
N ARG A 47 7.82 4.26 -34.26
CA ARG A 47 7.80 5.35 -33.27
C ARG A 47 6.88 5.08 -32.07
N LEU A 48 6.23 3.92 -32.02
CA LEU A 48 5.28 3.56 -30.97
C LEU A 48 5.85 2.47 -30.05
N LEU A 49 5.48 2.54 -28.77
CA LEU A 49 5.85 1.60 -27.73
C LEU A 49 4.63 0.99 -27.06
N ASP A 50 4.77 -0.29 -26.73
CA ASP A 50 3.92 -1.00 -25.79
C ASP A 50 4.77 -1.43 -24.59
N VAL A 51 4.25 -1.25 -23.38
CA VAL A 51 4.92 -1.67 -22.15
C VAL A 51 3.93 -2.48 -21.31
N TRP A 52 4.33 -3.70 -20.95
CA TRP A 52 3.58 -4.55 -20.04
C TRP A 52 4.38 -4.85 -18.79
N LEU A 53 3.75 -4.78 -17.62
CA LEU A 53 4.25 -5.42 -16.41
C LEU A 53 3.84 -6.90 -16.45
N LEU A 54 4.81 -7.79 -16.31
CA LEU A 54 4.59 -9.23 -16.32
C LEU A 54 4.32 -9.70 -14.89
N VAL A 55 3.17 -10.32 -14.69
CA VAL A 55 2.83 -11.01 -13.44
C VAL A 55 2.61 -12.49 -13.73
N ARG A 56 2.69 -13.34 -12.71
CA ARG A 56 2.58 -14.80 -12.85
C ARG A 56 1.48 -15.32 -11.94
N CYS A 57 0.65 -16.21 -12.47
CA CYS A 57 -0.29 -16.98 -11.67
C CYS A 57 0.49 -17.81 -10.63
N VAL A 58 0.10 -17.73 -9.36
CA VAL A 58 0.79 -18.47 -8.29
C VAL A 58 0.54 -19.99 -8.37
N THR A 59 -0.49 -20.42 -9.09
CA THR A 59 -0.90 -21.83 -9.19
C THR A 59 -0.29 -22.55 -10.38
N CYS A 60 -0.36 -21.96 -11.58
CA CYS A 60 0.10 -22.60 -12.82
C CYS A 60 1.26 -21.87 -13.51
N ASP A 61 1.81 -20.85 -12.85
CA ASP A 61 2.99 -20.09 -13.30
C ASP A 61 2.85 -19.34 -14.64
N ARG A 62 1.63 -19.36 -15.21
CA ARG A 62 1.31 -18.64 -16.45
C ARG A 62 1.56 -17.14 -16.29
N THR A 63 2.28 -16.57 -17.24
CA THR A 63 2.47 -15.12 -17.35
C THR A 63 1.17 -14.43 -17.79
N ILE A 64 0.80 -13.38 -17.08
CA ILE A 64 -0.28 -12.45 -17.40
C ILE A 64 0.36 -11.08 -17.64
N LYS A 65 -0.06 -10.38 -18.69
CA LYS A 65 0.46 -9.06 -19.06
C LYS A 65 -0.48 -7.98 -18.54
N LEU A 66 0.01 -7.11 -17.67
CA LEU A 66 -0.69 -5.90 -17.27
C LEU A 66 -0.22 -4.77 -18.18
N THR A 67 -1.14 -4.19 -18.94
CA THR A 67 -0.82 -3.08 -19.86
C THR A 67 -0.52 -1.82 -19.06
N VAL A 68 0.73 -1.36 -19.14
CA VAL A 68 1.20 -0.09 -18.56
C VAL A 68 1.05 1.01 -19.59
N HIS A 69 1.62 0.80 -20.78
CA HIS A 69 1.50 1.68 -21.94
C HIS A 69 1.07 0.86 -23.16
N GLU A 70 0.21 1.43 -23.99
CA GLU A 70 -0.28 0.79 -25.21
C GLU A 70 -0.21 1.81 -26.35
N ARG A 71 0.59 1.47 -27.37
CA ARG A 71 0.75 2.24 -28.60
C ARG A 71 1.02 3.72 -28.38
N VAL A 72 1.89 4.05 -27.41
CA VAL A 72 2.27 5.44 -27.11
C VAL A 72 3.50 5.86 -27.93
N PRO A 73 3.61 7.11 -28.38
CA PRO A 73 4.84 7.61 -29.00
C PRO A 73 6.04 7.46 -28.05
N VAL A 74 7.19 7.03 -28.56
CA VAL A 74 8.42 6.91 -27.75
C VAL A 74 8.72 8.22 -27.02
N GLY A 75 8.56 9.35 -27.72
CA GLY A 75 8.85 10.68 -27.18
C GLY A 75 7.83 11.20 -26.15
N SER A 76 6.70 10.52 -25.92
CA SER A 76 5.76 10.91 -24.86
C SER A 76 6.13 10.34 -23.50
N LEU A 77 7.11 9.43 -23.43
CA LEU A 77 7.61 8.86 -22.18
C LEU A 77 8.86 9.61 -21.75
N ALA A 78 8.97 9.91 -20.44
CA ALA A 78 10.22 10.41 -19.89
C ALA A 78 11.34 9.38 -20.09
N ALA A 79 12.55 9.85 -20.42
CA ALA A 79 13.69 8.96 -20.66
C ALA A 79 13.98 8.04 -19.46
N ALA A 80 13.90 8.59 -18.24
CA ALA A 80 14.08 7.83 -17.00
C ALA A 80 13.05 6.69 -16.83
N ASP A 81 11.79 6.92 -17.21
CA ASP A 81 10.76 5.88 -17.19
C ASP A 81 11.09 4.76 -18.19
N LEU A 82 11.51 5.13 -19.41
CA LEU A 82 11.87 4.16 -20.43
C LEU A 82 13.06 3.28 -20.02
N ASP A 83 14.09 3.90 -19.45
CA ASP A 83 15.26 3.19 -18.94
C ASP A 83 14.89 2.30 -17.75
N GLY A 84 14.03 2.78 -16.85
CA GLY A 84 13.48 1.99 -15.74
C GLY A 84 12.70 0.76 -16.23
N TYR A 85 11.87 0.89 -17.28
CA TYR A 85 11.16 -0.25 -17.86
C TYR A 85 12.14 -1.28 -18.46
N ARG A 86 13.20 -0.83 -19.14
CA ARG A 86 14.22 -1.72 -19.71
C ARG A 86 15.06 -2.42 -18.64
N ALA A 87 15.41 -1.70 -17.59
CA ALA A 87 16.18 -2.21 -16.46
C ALA A 87 15.37 -3.10 -15.51
N ASN A 88 14.04 -3.10 -15.62
CA ASN A 88 13.14 -3.72 -14.63
C ASN A 88 13.30 -3.09 -13.24
N ASP A 89 13.35 -1.75 -13.19
CA ASP A 89 13.54 -1.01 -11.94
C ASP A 89 12.49 -1.40 -10.88
N PRO A 90 12.89 -1.89 -9.69
CA PRO A 90 11.94 -2.30 -8.65
C PRO A 90 11.05 -1.17 -8.13
N GLY A 91 11.56 0.07 -8.11
CA GLY A 91 10.80 1.24 -7.72
C GLY A 91 9.66 1.53 -8.71
N LEU A 92 9.95 1.38 -10.00
CA LEU A 92 8.98 1.52 -11.09
C LEU A 92 7.98 0.36 -11.11
N VAL A 93 8.40 -0.87 -10.81
CA VAL A 93 7.47 -2.00 -10.60
C VAL A 93 6.49 -1.68 -9.49
N ALA A 94 6.99 -1.22 -8.33
CA ALA A 94 6.15 -0.85 -7.19
C ALA A 94 5.20 0.30 -7.53
N SER A 95 5.70 1.39 -8.12
CA SER A 95 4.88 2.56 -8.44
C SER A 95 3.76 2.22 -9.44
N ARG A 96 4.03 1.38 -10.44
CA ARG A 96 3.01 0.93 -11.39
C ARG A 96 2.01 -0.02 -10.75
N LEU A 97 2.47 -1.00 -9.97
CA LEU A 97 1.57 -1.94 -9.30
C LEU A 97 0.60 -1.23 -8.34
N LEU A 98 1.06 -0.18 -7.65
CA LEU A 98 0.30 0.56 -6.66
C LEU A 98 -0.58 1.68 -7.25
N ASP A 99 -0.46 1.95 -8.56
CA ASP A 99 -1.29 2.94 -9.26
C ASP A 99 -2.75 2.46 -9.40
N PRO A 100 -3.73 3.14 -8.78
CA PRO A 100 -5.15 2.78 -8.90
C PRO A 100 -5.67 2.81 -10.35
N LEU A 101 -5.09 3.64 -11.22
CA LEU A 101 -5.47 3.71 -12.63
C LEU A 101 -5.04 2.45 -13.38
N LEU A 102 -3.83 1.95 -13.10
CA LEU A 102 -3.35 0.68 -13.66
C LEU A 102 -4.22 -0.49 -13.17
N ALA A 103 -4.53 -0.51 -11.87
CA ALA A 103 -5.40 -1.52 -11.26
C ALA A 103 -6.79 -1.55 -11.92
N ARG A 104 -7.40 -0.38 -12.11
CA ARG A 104 -8.69 -0.26 -12.80
C ARG A 104 -8.62 -0.72 -14.25
N ARG A 105 -7.59 -0.28 -15.01
CA ARG A 105 -7.42 -0.66 -16.42
C ARG A 105 -7.29 -2.17 -16.59
N ASN A 106 -6.52 -2.80 -15.70
CA ASN A 106 -6.21 -4.23 -15.79
C ASN A 106 -7.14 -5.11 -14.94
N ARG A 107 -8.11 -4.51 -14.24
CA ARG A 107 -9.13 -5.19 -13.41
C ARG A 107 -8.54 -6.13 -12.37
N PHE A 108 -7.54 -5.65 -11.62
CA PHE A 108 -7.02 -6.36 -10.44
C PHE A 108 -7.22 -5.53 -9.18
N THR A 109 -7.20 -6.20 -8.04
CA THR A 109 -7.02 -5.56 -6.73
C THR A 109 -5.77 -6.12 -6.05
N LEU A 110 -5.33 -5.48 -4.98
CA LEU A 110 -4.14 -5.88 -4.24
C LEU A 110 -4.54 -6.56 -2.93
N ASP A 111 -4.01 -7.76 -2.72
CA ASP A 111 -4.07 -8.45 -1.45
C ASP A 111 -2.84 -8.11 -0.61
N TRP A 112 -3.08 -7.28 0.41
CA TRP A 112 -2.09 -6.80 1.35
C TRP A 112 -1.82 -7.77 2.51
N THR A 113 -2.46 -8.94 2.52
CA THR A 113 -2.29 -9.94 3.57
C THR A 113 -0.82 -10.33 3.71
N GLY A 114 -0.26 -10.08 4.90
CA GLY A 114 1.15 -10.35 5.20
C GLY A 114 2.17 -9.53 4.39
N ALA A 115 1.75 -8.42 3.77
CA ALA A 115 2.60 -7.56 2.94
C ALA A 115 2.94 -6.21 3.59
N TRP A 116 2.57 -6.00 4.86
CA TRP A 116 2.85 -4.77 5.60
C TRP A 116 3.02 -5.03 7.10
N ARG A 117 3.58 -4.05 7.80
CA ARG A 117 3.72 -4.01 9.26
C ARG A 117 3.47 -2.60 9.80
N LEU A 118 2.98 -2.55 11.03
CA LEU A 118 2.92 -1.31 11.81
C LEU A 118 4.22 -1.17 12.60
N HIS A 119 4.88 -0.02 12.44
CA HIS A 119 6.02 0.38 13.25
C HIS A 119 5.57 1.43 14.27
N THR A 120 5.79 1.13 15.54
CA THR A 120 5.51 2.03 16.66
C THR A 120 6.81 2.31 17.42
N PRO A 121 6.92 3.44 18.13
CA PRO A 121 8.03 3.68 19.04
C PRO A 121 8.05 2.59 20.13
N PRO A 122 9.23 2.20 20.64
CA PRO A 122 9.36 1.15 21.65
C PRO A 122 8.83 1.60 23.02
N GLU A 123 8.91 2.89 23.32
CA GLU A 123 8.49 3.45 24.60
C GLU A 123 7.01 3.84 24.56
N ARG A 124 6.25 3.32 25.52
CA ARG A 124 4.91 3.83 25.81
C ARG A 124 5.08 5.16 26.57
N PRO A 125 4.25 6.18 26.29
CA PRO A 125 4.25 7.39 27.10
C PRO A 125 4.01 7.03 28.55
N ASP A 126 4.96 7.34 29.42
CA ASP A 126 4.74 7.25 30.85
C ASP A 126 3.79 8.37 31.26
N ARG A 127 2.56 8.00 31.63
CA ARG A 127 1.54 8.80 32.35
C ARG A 127 1.18 10.22 31.82
N ALA A 128 1.63 10.62 30.63
CA ALA A 128 1.26 11.90 30.00
C ALA A 128 0.00 11.76 29.15
N TRP A 129 -1.17 11.62 29.79
CA TRP A 129 -2.45 11.63 29.09
C TRP A 129 -2.99 13.07 28.96
N PRO A 130 -3.63 13.45 27.83
CA PRO A 130 -3.87 12.65 26.63
C PRO A 130 -2.64 12.59 25.71
N VAL A 131 -2.48 11.45 25.02
CA VAL A 131 -1.40 11.21 24.06
C VAL A 131 -1.93 11.36 22.65
N GLN A 132 -1.25 12.11 21.80
CA GLN A 132 -1.57 12.17 20.38
C GLN A 132 -0.69 11.19 19.61
N VAL A 133 -1.24 10.52 18.61
CA VAL A 133 -0.52 9.57 17.75
C VAL A 133 -0.77 9.95 16.31
N ARG A 134 0.31 10.16 15.55
CA ARG A 134 0.25 10.43 14.11
C ARG A 134 0.61 9.16 13.34
N VAL A 135 -0.33 8.65 12.57
CA VAL A 135 -0.13 7.49 11.70
C VAL A 135 0.23 7.97 10.30
N ALA A 136 1.38 7.55 9.80
CA ALA A 136 1.83 7.75 8.43
C ALA A 136 1.82 6.42 7.66
N PHE A 137 1.81 6.53 6.33
CA PHE A 137 1.81 5.40 5.40
C PHE A 137 2.91 5.63 4.37
N ASP A 138 3.81 4.66 4.22
CA ASP A 138 4.84 4.71 3.18
C ASP A 138 4.29 4.23 1.82
N ASP A 139 3.20 3.45 1.85
CA ASP A 139 2.50 2.88 0.69
C ASP A 139 0.98 2.89 0.95
N PRO A 140 0.11 2.82 -0.07
CA PRO A 140 -1.35 2.91 0.08
C PRO A 140 -1.98 1.62 0.63
N VAL A 141 -1.47 1.13 1.77
CA VAL A 141 -1.97 -0.05 2.47
C VAL A 141 -3.35 0.26 3.07
N PRO A 142 -4.44 -0.41 2.65
CA PRO A 142 -5.75 -0.19 3.22
C PRO A 142 -5.84 -0.85 4.60
N VAL A 143 -5.94 -0.04 5.66
CA VAL A 143 -6.10 -0.53 7.04
C VAL A 143 -7.37 0.04 7.68
N ARG A 144 -8.02 -0.73 8.55
CA ARG A 144 -9.12 -0.22 9.39
C ARG A 144 -8.51 0.42 10.64
N PRO A 145 -8.65 1.74 10.87
CA PRO A 145 -8.01 2.41 12.00
C PRO A 145 -8.33 1.76 13.35
N GLU A 146 -9.58 1.33 13.59
CA GLU A 146 -9.98 0.61 14.81
C GLU A 146 -9.11 -0.63 15.08
N ARG A 147 -8.85 -1.44 14.04
CA ARG A 147 -8.03 -2.67 14.15
C ARG A 147 -6.56 -2.34 14.33
N LEU A 148 -6.07 -1.33 13.60
CA LEU A 148 -4.69 -0.87 13.68
C LEU A 148 -4.35 -0.36 15.09
N ILE A 149 -5.23 0.49 15.65
CA ILE A 149 -5.07 1.08 16.98
C ILE A 149 -5.18 0.01 18.07
N ALA A 150 -6.19 -0.87 17.99
CA ALA A 150 -6.34 -2.00 18.90
C ALA A 150 -5.06 -2.85 18.95
N HIS A 151 -4.51 -3.20 17.79
CA HIS A 151 -3.29 -3.98 17.68
C HIS A 151 -2.07 -3.21 18.23
N GLY A 152 -1.85 -1.97 17.80
CA GLY A 152 -0.66 -1.20 18.19
C GLY A 152 -0.61 -0.81 19.67
N LEU A 153 -1.76 -0.64 20.32
CA LEU A 153 -1.84 -0.35 21.76
C LEU A 153 -2.14 -1.57 22.64
N GLY A 154 -2.48 -2.72 22.04
CA GLY A 154 -2.95 -3.89 22.79
C GLY A 154 -4.32 -3.70 23.46
N LEU A 155 -5.19 -2.87 22.88
CA LEU A 155 -6.51 -2.55 23.41
C LEU A 155 -7.60 -3.43 22.78
N SER A 156 -8.64 -3.74 23.55
CA SER A 156 -9.87 -4.31 23.01
C SER A 156 -10.62 -3.31 22.12
N ARG A 157 -11.53 -3.82 21.27
CA ARG A 157 -12.39 -2.96 20.43
C ARG A 157 -13.25 -2.00 21.26
N ASN A 158 -13.71 -2.44 22.44
CA ASN A 158 -14.51 -1.60 23.33
C ASN A 158 -13.68 -0.47 23.94
N GLU A 159 -12.44 -0.74 24.34
CA GLU A 159 -11.53 0.30 24.81
C GLU A 159 -11.21 1.31 23.71
N VAL A 160 -10.97 0.86 22.48
CA VAL A 160 -10.77 1.76 21.34
C VAL A 160 -11.97 2.70 21.17
N ARG A 161 -13.20 2.18 21.25
CA ARG A 161 -14.41 2.99 21.12
C ARG A 161 -14.59 4.03 22.24
N ARG A 162 -14.15 3.72 23.46
CA ARG A 162 -14.30 4.63 24.62
C ARG A 162 -13.18 5.65 24.73
N ARG A 163 -11.95 5.24 24.42
CA ARG A 163 -10.72 6.00 24.74
C ARG A 163 -10.11 6.73 23.55
N ILE A 164 -10.53 6.44 22.32
CA ILE A 164 -9.91 7.00 21.12
C ILE A 164 -10.80 8.08 20.50
N LYS A 165 -10.23 9.28 20.38
CA LYS A 165 -10.76 10.35 19.53
C LYS A 165 -9.93 10.39 18.25
N SER A 166 -10.55 10.32 17.08
CA SER A 166 -9.86 10.23 15.79
C SER A 166 -10.46 11.22 14.81
N GLU A 167 -9.61 11.81 13.98
CA GLU A 167 -10.03 12.71 12.89
C GLU A 167 -10.63 11.92 11.70
N THR A 168 -10.35 10.62 11.62
CA THR A 168 -10.87 9.73 10.58
C THR A 168 -11.86 8.70 11.14
N PRO A 169 -12.88 8.26 10.36
CA PRO A 169 -13.79 7.19 10.77
C PRO A 169 -13.06 5.88 11.09
N LEU A 170 -13.18 5.40 12.34
CA LEU A 170 -12.44 4.22 12.79
C LEU A 170 -12.81 2.90 12.09
N ARG A 171 -14.03 2.83 11.54
CA ARG A 171 -14.60 1.60 10.96
C ARG A 171 -14.49 1.49 9.44
N ARG A 172 -14.04 2.55 8.76
CA ARG A 172 -13.80 2.54 7.30
C ARG A 172 -12.31 2.35 7.04
N PRO A 173 -11.92 1.54 6.04
CA PRO A 173 -10.52 1.47 5.64
C PRO A 173 -10.00 2.85 5.22
N THR A 174 -8.75 3.15 5.58
CA THR A 174 -7.98 4.28 5.07
C THR A 174 -6.61 3.79 4.62
N SER A 175 -6.03 4.48 3.65
CA SER A 175 -4.65 4.29 3.20
C SER A 175 -3.85 5.59 3.26
N THR A 176 -4.44 6.63 3.88
CA THR A 176 -3.83 7.94 4.09
C THR A 176 -3.57 8.16 5.56
N GLY A 177 -2.55 8.97 5.85
CA GLY A 177 -2.18 9.31 7.22
C GLY A 177 -3.32 9.96 7.99
N PHE A 178 -3.36 9.72 9.30
CA PHE A 178 -4.38 10.26 10.19
C PHE A 178 -3.82 10.42 11.60
N THR A 179 -4.50 11.25 12.39
CA THR A 179 -4.16 11.47 13.80
C THR A 179 -5.28 10.95 14.69
N PHE A 180 -4.89 10.38 15.83
CA PHE A 180 -5.81 10.04 16.90
C PHE A 180 -5.23 10.40 18.26
N THR A 181 -6.11 10.70 19.20
CA THR A 181 -5.80 11.00 20.59
C THR A 181 -6.29 9.85 21.46
N VAL A 182 -5.40 9.38 22.32
CA VAL A 182 -5.68 8.35 23.32
C VAL A 182 -5.92 9.04 24.64
N LEU A 183 -7.08 8.77 25.23
CA LEU A 183 -7.47 9.26 26.54
C LEU A 183 -7.05 8.27 27.64
N ALA A 184 -6.93 8.79 28.87
CA ALA A 184 -6.72 7.96 30.05
C ALA A 184 -7.76 6.82 30.11
N GLY A 185 -7.33 5.64 30.55
CA GLY A 185 -8.28 4.60 30.93
C GLY A 185 -8.88 4.94 32.29
N ASP A 186 -10.14 4.59 32.49
CA ASP A 186 -10.74 4.52 33.83
C ASP A 186 -10.06 3.42 34.65
#